data_AF-A0A523IJI0-F1
#
_entry.id   AF-A0A523IJI0-F1
#
_cell.length_a   1.000
_cell.length_b   1.000
_cell.length_c   1.000
_cell.angle_alpha   90.00
_cell.angle_beta   90.00
_cell.angle_gamma   90.00
#
_symmetry.space_group_name_H-M   'P 1'
#
loop_
_entity.id
_entity.type
_entity.pdbx_description
1 polymer ?
#
loop_
_entity_poly.entity_id
_entity_poly.type
_entity_poly.pdbx_seq_one_letter_code
_entity_poly.pdbx_strand_id
1 'polypeptide(L)'
;MITLPWFAVFKDGSSINQFEGDKERLFKDVLERQDELQLFGLQEADGLSYIVDLEKGTIETAKTASERLQPRADMLRKNPYKYRLIYYREVTRTFGNNLVEVGTPEHVYYLGFQYTDENEKNHKRIMKIHKDGRIVVN
;
A
#
# COMPACT_ATOMS: atom_id res chain seq x y z
N MET A 1 -17.00 -5.66 -3.65
CA MET A 1 -16.87 -4.30 -3.06
C MET A 1 -15.40 -4.10 -2.70
N ILE A 2 -14.74 -3.07 -3.25
CA ILE A 2 -13.34 -2.77 -2.90
C ILE A 2 -13.35 -2.21 -1.48
N THR A 3 -12.65 -2.87 -0.57
CA THR A 3 -12.67 -2.57 0.87
C THR A 3 -11.60 -1.56 1.28
N LEU A 4 -10.60 -1.34 0.43
CA LEU A 4 -9.43 -0.52 0.71
C LEU A 4 -9.02 0.29 -0.52
N PRO A 5 -9.64 1.46 -0.77
CA PRO A 5 -9.17 2.39 -1.79
C PRO A 5 -7.73 2.83 -1.54
N TRP A 6 -6.95 2.99 -2.60
CA TRP A 6 -5.60 3.53 -2.50
C TRP A 6 -5.55 5.07 -2.63
N PHE A 7 -4.48 5.65 -2.08
CA PHE A 7 -4.08 7.03 -2.30
C PHE A 7 -2.56 7.12 -2.47
N ALA A 8 -2.11 8.15 -3.16
CA ALA A 8 -0.71 8.46 -3.42
C ALA A 8 -0.43 9.93 -3.11
N VAL A 9 0.71 10.21 -2.47
CA VAL A 9 1.23 11.57 -2.24
C VAL A 9 2.62 11.66 -2.86
N PHE A 10 2.85 12.72 -3.61
CA PHE A 10 4.09 12.96 -4.34
C PHE A 10 4.93 14.04 -3.64
N LYS A 11 6.23 14.07 -3.94
CA LYS A 11 7.20 15.00 -3.34
C LYS A 11 6.88 16.48 -3.58
N ASP A 12 6.11 16.79 -4.62
CA ASP A 12 5.62 18.15 -4.92
C ASP A 12 4.42 18.56 -4.06
N GLY A 13 3.94 17.69 -3.17
CA GLY A 13 2.76 17.88 -2.34
C GLY A 13 1.44 17.57 -3.04
N SER A 14 1.45 17.20 -4.33
CA SER A 14 0.25 16.73 -5.02
C SER A 14 -0.16 15.36 -4.52
N SER A 15 -1.44 15.03 -4.68
CA SER A 15 -1.98 13.72 -4.31
C SER A 15 -2.95 13.21 -5.37
N ILE A 16 -3.05 11.88 -5.47
CA ILE A 16 -4.02 11.18 -6.29
C ILE A 16 -4.75 10.18 -5.39
N ASN A 17 -6.08 10.21 -5.43
CA ASN A 17 -6.92 9.21 -4.78
C ASN A 17 -7.44 8.23 -5.83
N GLN A 18 -7.66 6.96 -5.45
CA GLN A 18 -8.27 5.98 -6.35
C GLN A 18 -9.64 6.45 -6.85
N PHE A 19 -10.41 7.10 -5.98
CA PHE A 19 -11.75 7.59 -6.30
C PHE A 19 -11.84 9.11 -6.11
N GLU A 20 -12.35 9.78 -7.14
CA GLU A 20 -12.68 11.21 -7.14
C GLU A 20 -14.16 11.35 -7.53
N GLY A 21 -15.05 11.32 -6.52
CA GLY A 21 -16.49 11.18 -6.75
C GLY A 21 -16.79 9.82 -7.39
N ASP A 22 -17.47 9.84 -8.54
CA ASP A 22 -17.83 8.62 -9.28
C ASP A 22 -16.73 8.12 -10.23
N LYS A 23 -15.59 8.81 -10.31
CA LYS A 23 -14.49 8.46 -11.20
C LYS A 23 -13.43 7.63 -10.47
N GLU A 24 -13.05 6.51 -11.07
CA GLU A 24 -11.91 5.70 -10.64
C GLU A 24 -10.65 6.07 -11.44
N ARG A 25 -9.56 6.37 -10.75
CA ARG A 25 -8.21 6.53 -11.30
C ARG A 25 -7.55 5.17 -11.44
N LEU A 26 -6.72 5.01 -12.48
CA LEU A 26 -5.98 3.77 -12.67
C LEU A 26 -4.68 3.82 -11.88
N PHE A 27 -4.26 2.69 -11.33
CA PHE A 27 -2.98 2.60 -10.63
C PHE A 27 -1.77 2.95 -11.54
N LYS A 28 -1.95 2.87 -12.86
CA LYS A 28 -0.94 3.33 -13.84
C LYS A 28 -0.55 4.80 -13.62
N ASP A 29 -1.50 5.64 -13.20
CA ASP A 29 -1.26 7.08 -12.97
C ASP A 29 -0.23 7.29 -11.84
N VAL A 30 -0.17 6.36 -10.87
CA VAL A 30 0.85 6.35 -9.80
C VAL A 30 2.18 5.85 -10.34
N LEU A 31 2.17 4.76 -11.13
CA LEU A 31 3.38 4.15 -11.69
C LEU A 31 4.13 5.07 -12.65
N GLU A 32 3.42 5.91 -13.40
CA GLU A 32 4.03 6.92 -14.29
C GLU A 32 4.83 7.98 -13.51
N ARG A 33 4.53 8.17 -12.21
CA ARG A 33 5.18 9.12 -11.30
C ARG A 33 5.90 8.42 -10.14
N GLN A 34 6.29 7.17 -10.30
CA GLN A 34 6.92 6.34 -9.26
C GLN A 34 8.13 7.02 -8.59
N ASP A 35 8.97 7.73 -9.35
CA ASP A 35 10.18 8.38 -8.83
C ASP A 35 9.88 9.63 -7.98
N GLU A 36 8.69 10.20 -8.16
CA GLU A 36 8.17 11.33 -7.38
C GLU A 36 7.31 10.88 -6.20
N LEU A 37 6.98 9.58 -6.12
CA LEU A 37 6.11 9.03 -5.09
C LEU A 37 6.80 9.12 -3.73
N GLN A 38 6.14 9.76 -2.78
CA GLN A 38 6.59 9.90 -1.39
C GLN A 38 5.84 8.90 -0.50
N LEU A 39 4.51 8.96 -0.53
CA LEU A 39 3.65 8.09 0.26
C LEU A 39 2.69 7.35 -0.66
N PHE A 40 2.43 6.09 -0.33
CA PHE A 40 1.31 5.34 -0.92
C PHE A 40 0.60 4.59 0.19
N GLY A 41 -0.73 4.61 0.17
CA GLY A 41 -1.48 3.95 1.21
C GLY A 41 -2.81 3.39 0.77
N LEU A 42 -3.39 2.59 1.65
CA LEU A 42 -4.70 2.00 1.56
C LEU A 42 -5.53 2.51 2.73
N GLN A 43 -6.77 2.92 2.49
CA GLN A 43 -7.60 3.53 3.52
C GLN A 43 -8.90 2.76 3.74
N GLU A 44 -9.22 2.47 5.00
CA GLU A 44 -10.51 1.95 5.43
C GLU A 44 -11.57 3.06 5.53
N ALA A 45 -12.84 2.66 5.45
CA ALA A 45 -13.97 3.58 5.63
C ALA A 45 -14.02 4.21 7.02
N ASP A 46 -13.44 3.56 8.05
CA ASP A 46 -13.37 4.06 9.41
C ASP A 46 -12.19 5.04 9.66
N GLY A 47 -11.37 5.28 8.62
CA GLY A 47 -10.23 6.19 8.66
C GLY A 47 -8.87 5.50 8.90
N LEU A 48 -8.81 4.22 9.26
CA LEU A 48 -7.55 3.50 9.38
C LEU A 48 -6.82 3.47 8.03
N SER A 49 -5.57 3.89 8.03
CA SER A 49 -4.71 3.92 6.84
C SER A 49 -3.51 2.99 7.02
N TYR A 50 -3.20 2.22 5.99
CA TYR A 50 -1.96 1.45 5.85
C TYR A 50 -1.06 2.20 4.88
N ILE A 51 0.12 2.63 5.31
CA ILE A 51 0.93 3.61 4.58
C ILE A 51 2.34 3.07 4.39
N VAL A 52 2.85 3.23 3.17
CA VAL A 52 4.26 3.08 2.83
C VAL A 52 4.84 4.47 2.63
N ASP A 53 5.87 4.80 3.40
CA ASP A 53 6.69 5.99 3.22
C ASP A 53 7.97 5.59 2.48
N LEU A 54 8.06 5.96 1.20
CA LEU A 54 9.20 5.65 0.34
C LEU A 54 10.36 6.62 0.54
N GLU A 55 10.17 7.73 1.26
CA GLU A 55 11.27 8.62 1.65
C GLU A 55 12.00 8.06 2.87
N LYS A 56 11.25 7.53 3.83
CA LYS A 56 11.79 6.93 5.06
C LYS A 56 12.05 5.42 4.97
N GLY A 57 11.49 4.75 3.97
CA GLY A 57 11.55 3.29 3.85
C GLY A 57 10.79 2.60 4.97
N THR A 58 9.57 3.04 5.28
CA THR A 58 8.76 2.50 6.38
C THR A 58 7.39 2.03 5.92
N ILE A 59 6.79 1.12 6.69
CA ILE A 59 5.37 0.76 6.58
C ILE A 59 4.71 0.98 7.93
N GLU A 60 3.62 1.73 7.95
CA GLU A 60 2.92 2.14 9.16
C GLU A 60 1.41 2.00 9.04
N THR A 61 0.75 1.97 10.19
CA THR A 61 -0.70 2.02 10.31
C THR A 61 -1.07 3.26 11.10
N ALA A 62 -1.96 4.09 10.58
CA ALA A 62 -2.35 5.34 11.23
C ALA A 62 -3.87 5.51 11.16
N LYS A 63 -4.52 5.77 12.30
CA LYS A 63 -5.94 6.14 12.36
C LYS A 63 -6.15 7.65 12.24
N THR A 64 -5.16 8.44 12.64
CA THR A 64 -5.20 9.90 12.56
C THR A 64 -4.02 10.47 11.79
N ALA A 65 -4.17 11.65 11.19
CA ALA A 65 -3.07 12.34 10.50
C ALA A 65 -1.86 12.59 11.42
N SER A 66 -2.10 12.78 12.72
CA SER A 66 -1.09 12.93 13.77
C SER A 66 -0.29 11.65 14.06
N GLU A 67 -0.87 10.47 13.83
CA GLU A 67 -0.15 9.18 13.97
C GLU A 67 0.73 8.85 12.75
N ARG A 68 0.46 9.45 11.58
CA ARG A 68 1.28 9.35 10.35
C ARG A 68 2.69 9.97 10.49
N LEU A 69 2.99 10.56 11.64
CA LEU A 69 4.21 11.32 11.90
C LEU A 69 5.18 10.60 12.85
N GLN A 70 4.85 9.42 13.36
CA GLN A 70 5.70 8.70 14.32
C GLN A 70 6.40 7.50 13.67
N PRO A 71 7.62 7.69 13.12
CA PRO A 71 8.42 6.56 12.66
C PRO A 71 8.73 5.63 13.85
N ARG A 72 8.57 4.32 13.66
CA ARG A 72 9.02 3.34 14.65
C ARG A 72 10.55 3.44 14.80
N ALA A 73 11.01 3.33 16.05
CA ALA A 73 12.40 3.56 16.45
C ALA A 73 13.42 2.54 15.89
N ASP A 74 12.98 1.47 15.25
CA ASP A 74 13.81 0.37 14.73
C ASP A 74 14.45 0.64 13.36
N MET A 75 14.21 1.80 12.73
CA MET A 75 14.69 2.11 11.36
C MET A 75 15.59 3.35 11.26
N LEU A 76 16.49 3.56 12.23
CA LEU A 76 17.52 4.61 12.20
C LEU A 76 18.77 4.25 11.37
N ARG A 77 18.61 3.72 10.15
CA ARG A 77 19.71 3.71 9.16
C ARG A 77 19.41 4.76 8.09
N LYS A 78 20.08 5.91 8.21
CA LYS A 78 20.07 7.07 7.29
C LYS A 78 20.74 6.76 5.92
N ASN A 79 20.47 5.61 5.32
CA ASN A 79 20.88 5.40 3.93
C ASN A 79 19.66 5.70 3.05
N PRO A 80 19.68 6.77 2.23
CA PRO A 80 18.57 7.08 1.33
C PRO A 80 18.62 6.11 0.15
N TYR A 81 18.18 4.88 0.36
CA TYR A 81 18.01 3.95 -0.76
C TYR A 81 16.87 4.45 -1.65
N LYS A 82 16.94 4.14 -2.94
CA LYS A 82 15.81 4.37 -3.84
C LYS A 82 14.77 3.26 -3.60
N TYR A 83 13.78 3.57 -2.78
CA TYR A 83 12.68 2.65 -2.49
C TYR A 83 11.67 2.61 -3.64
N ARG A 84 11.25 1.40 -4.02
CA ARG A 84 10.22 1.16 -5.02
C ARG A 84 9.00 0.52 -4.38
N LEU A 85 7.83 1.12 -4.55
CA LEU A 85 6.54 0.59 -4.14
C LEU A 85 6.32 -0.86 -4.58
N ILE A 86 5.77 -1.66 -3.68
CA ILE A 86 5.11 -2.93 -3.96
C ILE A 86 3.63 -2.75 -3.60
N TYR A 87 2.75 -2.92 -4.57
CA TYR A 87 1.31 -2.96 -4.33
C TYR A 87 0.65 -3.97 -5.28
N TYR A 88 -0.13 -4.89 -4.71
CA TYR A 88 -1.03 -5.75 -5.46
C TYR A 88 -2.16 -6.26 -4.57
N ARG A 89 -3.23 -6.73 -5.20
CA ARG A 89 -4.34 -7.41 -4.52
C ARG A 89 -4.49 -8.84 -5.04
N GLU A 90 -4.72 -9.75 -4.12
CA GLU A 90 -5.12 -11.12 -4.41
C GLU A 90 -6.65 -11.20 -4.27
N VAL A 91 -7.30 -11.81 -5.25
CA VAL A 91 -8.76 -12.01 -5.26
C VAL A 91 -9.03 -13.49 -5.45
N THR A 92 -9.49 -14.14 -4.38
CA THR A 92 -9.85 -15.55 -4.41
C THR A 92 -11.36 -15.66 -4.64
N ARG A 93 -11.72 -16.36 -5.72
CA ARG A 93 -13.12 -16.62 -6.09
C ARG A 93 -13.37 -18.12 -6.05
N THR A 94 -14.53 -18.50 -5.54
CA THR A 94 -14.98 -19.89 -5.51
C THR A 94 -16.06 -20.08 -6.57
N PHE A 95 -15.92 -21.11 -7.40
CA PHE A 95 -16.90 -21.44 -8.44
C PHE A 95 -17.53 -22.80 -8.12
N GLY A 96 -18.85 -22.89 -8.24
CA GLY A 96 -19.59 -24.14 -8.10
C GLY A 96 -19.56 -24.99 -9.37
N ASN A 97 -20.29 -26.11 -9.35
CA ASN A 97 -20.27 -27.12 -10.42
C ASN A 97 -20.69 -26.60 -11.81
N ASN A 98 -21.40 -25.48 -11.90
CA ASN A 98 -21.84 -24.86 -13.16
C ASN A 98 -21.00 -23.64 -13.57
N LEU A 99 -19.78 -23.47 -13.01
CA LEU A 99 -18.95 -22.27 -13.18
C LEU A 99 -19.61 -20.97 -12.71
N VAL A 100 -20.68 -21.09 -11.92
CA VAL A 100 -21.31 -19.95 -11.26
C VAL A 100 -20.48 -19.62 -10.01
N GLU A 101 -20.12 -18.35 -9.84
CA GLU A 101 -19.43 -17.88 -8.64
C GLU A 101 -20.32 -18.09 -7.41
N VAL A 102 -19.78 -18.73 -6.38
CA VAL A 102 -20.48 -19.04 -5.14
C VAL A 102 -19.78 -18.33 -3.99
N GLY A 103 -20.56 -17.67 -3.14
CA GLY A 103 -20.06 -16.94 -1.98
C GLY A 103 -19.56 -15.53 -2.31
N THR A 104 -18.85 -14.92 -1.37
CA THR A 104 -18.23 -13.59 -1.55
C THR A 104 -16.73 -13.76 -1.80
N PRO A 105 -16.14 -13.10 -2.81
CA PRO A 105 -14.70 -13.11 -3.02
C PRO A 105 -13.92 -12.72 -1.77
N GLU A 106 -12.84 -13.44 -1.52
CA GLU A 106 -11.84 -13.04 -0.53
C GLU A 106 -10.85 -12.09 -1.18
N HIS A 107 -10.58 -10.98 -0.49
CA HIS A 107 -9.63 -9.97 -0.92
C HIS A 107 -8.51 -9.87 0.12
N VAL A 108 -7.28 -9.97 -0.35
CA VAL A 108 -6.07 -9.74 0.44
C VAL A 108 -5.21 -8.72 -0.26
N TYR A 109 -4.75 -7.72 0.47
CA TYR A 109 -3.93 -6.64 -0.07
C TYR A 109 -2.49 -6.81 0.40
N TYR A 110 -1.56 -6.54 -0.51
CA TYR A 110 -0.13 -6.57 -0.23
C TYR A 110 0.43 -5.20 -0.54
N LEU A 111 1.08 -4.61 0.45
CA LEU A 111 1.56 -3.24 0.41
C LEU A 111 2.97 -3.20 1.00
N GLY A 112 3.92 -2.54 0.34
CA GLY A 112 5.27 -2.47 0.85
C GLY A 112 6.24 -1.78 -0.08
N PHE A 113 7.52 -2.07 0.09
CA PHE A 113 8.58 -1.52 -0.74
C PHE A 113 9.73 -2.50 -0.95
N GLN A 114 10.52 -2.24 -1.97
CA GLN A 114 11.80 -2.90 -2.24
C GLN A 114 12.91 -1.88 -2.44
N TYR A 115 14.14 -2.27 -2.12
CA TYR A 115 15.34 -1.51 -2.43
C TYR A 115 16.54 -2.43 -2.61
N THR A 116 17.58 -1.94 -3.27
CA THR A 116 18.87 -2.61 -3.41
C THR A 116 19.87 -1.95 -2.46
N ASP A 117 20.56 -2.73 -1.64
CA ASP A 117 21.59 -2.21 -0.73
C ASP A 117 22.95 -1.99 -1.43
N GLU A 118 23.91 -1.46 -0.67
CA GLU A 118 25.28 -1.21 -1.14
C GLU A 118 26.06 -2.47 -1.55
N ASN A 119 25.57 -3.66 -1.19
CA ASN A 119 26.16 -4.96 -1.56
C ASN A 119 25.39 -5.61 -2.72
N GLU A 120 24.58 -4.84 -3.45
CA GLU A 120 23.71 -5.30 -4.54
C GLU A 120 22.65 -6.33 -4.10
N LYS A 121 22.35 -6.42 -2.80
CA LYS A 121 21.29 -7.32 -2.30
C LYS A 121 19.95 -6.62 -2.37
N ASN A 122 18.96 -7.34 -2.90
CA ASN A 122 17.58 -6.88 -2.94
C ASN A 122 16.87 -7.19 -1.62
N HIS A 123 16.33 -6.15 -1.01
CA HIS A 123 15.52 -6.22 0.19
C HIS A 123 14.08 -5.85 -0.16
N LYS A 124 13.13 -6.56 0.45
CA LYS A 124 11.70 -6.25 0.35
C LYS A 124 11.09 -6.29 1.74
N ARG A 125 10.14 -5.40 1.99
CA ARG A 125 9.24 -5.47 3.14
C ARG A 125 7.82 -5.37 2.65
N ILE A 126 6.96 -6.27 3.09
CA ILE A 126 5.58 -6.40 2.62
C ILE A 126 4.65 -6.60 3.81
N MET A 127 3.68 -5.72 3.93
CA MET A 127 2.51 -5.86 4.77
C MET A 127 1.39 -6.56 3.99
N LYS A 128 0.91 -7.67 4.52
CA LYS A 128 -0.28 -8.40 4.09
C LYS A 128 -1.46 -7.97 4.95
N ILE A 129 -2.54 -7.53 4.31
CA ILE A 129 -3.74 -6.99 4.94
C ILE A 129 -4.93 -7.86 4.53
N HIS A 130 -5.53 -8.53 5.52
CA HIS A 130 -6.71 -9.36 5.33
C HIS A 130 -8.00 -8.52 5.50
N LYS A 131 -9.10 -9.03 4.93
CA LYS A 131 -10.43 -8.38 5.00
C LYS A 131 -10.97 -8.22 6.43
N ASP A 132 -10.51 -9.03 7.37
CA ASP A 132 -10.86 -8.96 8.80
C ASP A 132 -10.01 -7.94 9.58
N GLY A 133 -9.18 -7.16 8.89
CA GLY A 133 -8.26 -6.18 9.50
C GLY A 133 -6.99 -6.81 10.08
N ARG A 134 -6.80 -8.14 9.96
CA ARG A 134 -5.57 -8.80 10.41
C ARG A 134 -4.39 -8.42 9.50
N ILE A 135 -3.26 -8.13 10.12
CA ILE A 135 -2.04 -7.68 9.45
C ILE A 135 -0.91 -8.69 9.71
N VAL A 136 -0.14 -9.00 8.67
CA VAL A 136 1.12 -9.75 8.78
C VAL A 136 2.20 -8.95 8.05
N VAL A 137 3.33 -8.64 8.70
CA VAL A 137 4.46 -7.92 8.09
C VAL A 137 5.63 -8.88 7.92
N ASN A 138 6.13 -9.00 6.68
CA ASN A 138 7.25 -9.85 6.28
C ASN A 138 8.38 -9.02 5.65
#